data_AF-A0A1Y1NAV6-F1
#
_entry.id   AF-A0A1Y1NAV6-F1
#
_cell.length_a   1.000
_cell.length_b   1.000
_cell.length_c   1.000
_cell.angle_alpha   90.00
_cell.angle_beta   90.00
_cell.angle_gamma   90.00
#
_symmetry.space_group_name_H-M   'P 1'
#
loop_
_entity.id
_entity.type
_entity.pdbx_description
1 polymer ?
#
loop_
_entity_poly.entity_id
_entity_poly.type
_entity_poly.pdbx_seq_one_letter_code
_entity_poly.pdbx_strand_id
1 'polypeptide(L)'
;MRRAWSVAIALTISFLCNIQIGECNPRCYICDSVSNANCMHPREHKMNTNACNPINVDEMKVAIDKHEITQLAKYFDVEIDKGDLGVPLSCMKTVIKVHDKEMTFRGCQLAPKDNIDLCKKLIDEREDIVKHCSFCNENGCNAASLKSISVAISLLVLPLLILT
;
A
#
# COMPACT_ATOMS: atom_id res chain seq x y z
N MET A 1 -14.06 -50.27 -8.13
CA MET A 1 -14.35 -49.27 -7.07
C MET A 1 -13.11 -48.99 -6.21
N ARG A 2 -12.04 -48.42 -6.79
CA ARG A 2 -10.76 -48.14 -6.07
C ARG A 2 -10.01 -46.90 -6.61
N ARG A 3 -10.69 -46.00 -7.33
CA ARG A 3 -10.05 -44.85 -8.01
C ARG A 3 -10.71 -43.49 -7.75
N ALA A 4 -11.67 -43.41 -6.82
CA ALA A 4 -12.41 -42.18 -6.51
C ALA A 4 -12.08 -41.60 -5.12
N TRP A 5 -11.12 -42.19 -4.40
CA TRP A 5 -10.80 -41.82 -3.00
C TRP A 5 -9.40 -41.20 -2.85
N SER A 6 -8.76 -40.80 -3.95
CA SER A 6 -7.41 -40.19 -3.91
C SER A 6 -7.35 -38.81 -4.56
N VAL A 7 -8.46 -38.31 -5.12
CA VAL A 7 -8.55 -36.95 -5.70
C VAL A 7 -9.23 -35.98 -4.74
N ALA A 8 -9.93 -36.46 -3.71
CA ALA A 8 -10.67 -35.64 -2.76
C ALA A 8 -9.82 -35.05 -1.61
N ILE A 9 -8.53 -35.40 -1.48
CA ILE A 9 -7.64 -34.87 -0.43
C ILE A 9 -6.75 -33.73 -0.96
N ALA A 10 -6.72 -33.49 -2.28
CA ALA A 10 -5.88 -32.46 -2.90
C ALA A 10 -6.59 -31.11 -3.11
N LEU A 11 -7.83 -30.94 -2.63
CA LEU A 11 -8.65 -29.73 -2.88
C LEU A 11 -9.18 -29.04 -1.62
N THR A 12 -8.53 -29.24 -0.47
CA THR A 12 -8.89 -28.56 0.80
C THR A 12 -7.68 -28.00 1.55
N ILE A 13 -6.66 -27.49 0.84
CA ILE A 13 -5.60 -26.65 1.43
C ILE A 13 -5.43 -25.39 0.58
N SER A 14 -6.56 -24.76 0.24
CA SER A 14 -6.61 -23.34 -0.03
C SER A 14 -7.17 -22.70 1.25
N PHE A 15 -6.57 -21.59 1.69
CA PHE A 15 -6.94 -20.84 2.90
C PHE A 15 -6.38 -21.34 4.24
N LEU A 16 -5.08 -21.63 4.28
CA LEU A 16 -4.34 -21.33 5.50
C LEU A 16 -3.63 -20.00 5.27
N CYS A 17 -4.19 -18.96 5.87
CA CYS A 17 -3.39 -17.84 6.35
C CYS A 17 -2.11 -18.46 6.92
N ASN A 18 -0.95 -18.12 6.37
CA ASN A 18 0.32 -18.52 6.97
C ASN A 18 0.33 -17.84 8.34
N ILE A 19 -0.10 -18.57 9.37
CA ILE A 19 -0.03 -18.19 10.77
C ILE A 19 1.45 -18.22 11.14
N GLN A 20 2.19 -17.22 10.68
CA GLN A 20 3.24 -16.64 11.50
C GLN A 20 2.50 -15.75 12.48
N ILE A 21 2.51 -16.17 13.75
CA ILE A 21 2.10 -15.34 14.87
C ILE A 21 3.07 -14.14 14.86
N GLY A 22 2.66 -13.05 14.22
CA GLY A 22 3.49 -11.89 13.93
C GLY A 22 2.75 -10.95 12.98
N GLU A 23 1.96 -10.05 13.56
CA GLU A 23 1.28 -8.90 12.94
C GLU A 23 0.45 -9.21 11.68
N CYS A 24 -0.89 -9.23 11.80
CA CYS A 24 -1.80 -9.27 10.64
C CYS A 24 -1.66 -8.07 9.69
N ASN A 25 -0.90 -7.05 10.10
CA ASN A 25 -0.71 -5.79 9.38
C ASN A 25 0.63 -5.80 8.62
N PRO A 26 0.68 -5.18 7.42
CA PRO A 26 1.89 -5.18 6.61
C PRO A 26 3.00 -4.32 7.24
N ARG A 27 4.23 -4.57 6.81
CA ARG A 27 5.37 -3.68 7.05
C ARG A 27 5.48 -2.68 5.90
N CYS A 28 5.52 -1.39 6.20
CA CYS A 28 5.47 -0.33 5.20
C CYS A 28 6.69 0.58 5.29
N TYR A 29 6.99 1.28 4.20
CA TYR A 29 7.84 2.46 4.28
C TYR A 29 7.05 3.57 4.96
N ILE A 30 7.64 4.17 6.00
CA ILE A 30 7.06 5.31 6.71
C ILE A 30 8.06 6.46 6.62
N CYS A 31 7.76 7.44 5.77
CA CYS A 31 8.67 8.54 5.45
C CYS A 31 7.99 9.65 4.64
N ASP A 32 8.65 10.81 4.57
CA ASP A 32 8.36 11.90 3.65
C ASP A 32 9.59 12.32 2.83
N SER A 33 9.38 12.67 1.56
CA SER A 33 10.47 13.08 0.67
C SER A 33 11.02 14.47 0.96
N VAL A 34 10.36 15.26 1.81
CA VAL A 34 10.79 16.60 2.20
C VAL A 34 11.90 16.51 3.24
N SER A 35 11.74 15.66 4.26
CA SER A 35 12.75 15.41 5.29
C SER A 35 13.80 14.38 4.84
N ASN A 36 13.44 13.46 3.93
CA ASN A 36 14.35 12.44 3.43
C ASN A 36 14.09 12.13 1.94
N ALA A 37 14.92 12.68 1.05
CA ALA A 37 14.80 12.50 -0.40
C ALA A 37 14.75 11.02 -0.85
N ASN A 38 15.37 10.11 -0.09
CA ASN A 38 15.34 8.68 -0.39
C ASN A 38 13.92 8.10 -0.37
N CYS A 39 12.97 8.75 0.30
CA CYS A 39 11.57 8.34 0.35
C CYS A 39 10.89 8.34 -1.03
N MET A 40 11.42 9.08 -2.02
CA MET A 40 10.91 8.96 -3.40
C MET A 40 11.14 7.56 -3.97
N HIS A 41 12.30 6.95 -3.68
CA HIS A 41 12.74 5.67 -4.21
C HIS A 41 13.29 4.76 -3.10
N PRO A 42 12.48 4.39 -2.10
CA PRO A 42 13.00 3.83 -0.85
C PRO A 42 13.64 2.45 -1.05
N ARG A 43 13.20 1.69 -2.06
CA ARG A 43 13.79 0.40 -2.44
C ARG A 43 15.18 0.57 -3.05
N GLU A 44 15.38 1.56 -3.92
CA GLU A 44 16.66 1.87 -4.55
C GLU A 44 17.70 2.30 -3.50
N HIS A 45 17.24 3.02 -2.48
CA HIS A 45 18.05 3.47 -1.34
C HIS A 45 18.10 2.50 -0.16
N LYS A 46 17.56 1.28 -0.30
CA LYS A 46 17.58 0.22 0.74
C LYS A 46 17.06 0.69 2.10
N MET A 47 16.03 1.53 2.12
CA MET A 47 15.39 1.97 3.36
C MET A 47 14.73 0.78 4.08
N ASN A 48 14.63 0.87 5.40
CA ASN A 48 13.94 -0.14 6.20
C ASN A 48 12.42 0.07 6.15
N THR A 49 11.67 -1.00 6.36
CA THR A 49 10.22 -0.97 6.58
C THR A 49 9.88 -1.16 8.05
N ASN A 50 8.83 -0.48 8.50
CA ASN A 50 8.33 -0.53 9.86
C ASN A 50 7.01 -1.29 9.89
N ALA A 51 6.75 -1.99 11.00
CA ALA A 51 5.47 -2.61 11.25
C ALA A 51 4.34 -1.57 11.31
N CYS A 52 3.20 -1.87 10.68
CA CYS A 52 1.99 -1.09 10.91
C CYS A 52 1.30 -1.53 12.19
N ASN A 53 1.14 -0.57 13.09
CA ASN A 53 0.41 -0.70 14.34
C ASN A 53 -0.25 0.65 14.66
N PRO A 54 -1.15 0.70 15.66
CA PRO A 54 -1.81 1.94 16.05
C PRO A 54 -0.87 3.09 16.47
N ILE A 55 0.40 2.79 16.79
CA ILE A 55 1.38 3.81 17.20
C ILE A 55 1.90 4.59 15.99
N ASN A 56 2.14 3.90 14.86
CA ASN A 56 2.79 4.49 13.69
C ASN A 56 1.80 5.02 12.63
N VAL A 57 0.48 4.92 12.88
CA VAL A 57 -0.56 5.40 11.95
C VAL A 57 -0.53 6.94 11.84
N ASP A 58 -0.18 7.63 12.93
CA ASP A 58 -0.15 9.09 12.99
C ASP A 58 1.10 9.70 12.33
N GLU A 59 2.13 8.92 12.04
CA GLU A 59 3.39 9.44 11.50
C GLU A 59 3.20 10.17 10.17
N MET A 60 2.26 9.68 9.33
CA MET A 60 1.95 10.33 8.06
C MET A 60 1.27 11.69 8.26
N LYS A 61 0.35 11.79 9.22
CA LYS A 61 -0.28 13.05 9.60
C LYS A 61 0.76 14.03 10.13
N VAL A 62 1.59 13.60 11.08
CA VAL A 62 2.67 14.42 11.67
C VAL A 62 3.63 14.93 10.59
N ALA A 63 4.01 14.08 9.62
CA ALA A 63 4.86 14.49 8.52
C ALA A 63 4.19 15.55 7.63
N ILE A 64 2.90 15.43 7.35
CA ILE A 64 2.15 16.42 6.55
C ILE A 64 1.99 17.75 7.32
N ASP A 65 1.64 17.69 8.61
CA ASP A 65 1.49 18.86 9.48
C ASP A 65 2.79 19.64 9.61
N LYS A 66 3.92 18.95 9.80
CA LYS A 66 5.26 19.55 9.96
C LYS A 66 5.63 20.49 8.81
N HIS A 67 5.16 20.21 7.60
CA HIS A 67 5.48 21.00 6.41
C HIS A 67 4.41 22.03 6.06
N GLU A 68 3.39 22.18 6.92
CA GLU A 68 2.27 23.12 6.76
C GLU A 68 1.56 22.98 5.42
N ILE A 69 1.52 21.75 4.88
CA ILE A 69 1.05 21.52 3.50
C ILE A 69 -0.49 21.45 3.47
N THR A 70 -1.08 22.51 2.93
CA THR A 70 -2.45 22.57 2.37
C THR A 70 -3.58 22.00 3.26
N GLN A 71 -3.47 22.12 4.58
CA GLN A 71 -4.42 21.56 5.57
C GLN A 71 -4.78 20.09 5.30
N LEU A 72 -3.86 19.33 4.69
CA LEU A 72 -4.13 17.95 4.32
C LEU A 72 -4.16 17.01 5.52
N ALA A 73 -3.50 17.37 6.61
CA ALA A 73 -3.43 16.53 7.80
C ALA A 73 -4.81 16.14 8.37
N LYS A 74 -5.84 17.00 8.21
CA LYS A 74 -7.22 16.70 8.64
C LYS A 74 -7.81 15.44 8.01
N TYR A 75 -7.31 15.04 6.84
CA TYR A 75 -7.75 13.82 6.16
C TYR A 75 -7.11 12.56 6.75
N PHE A 76 -5.95 12.71 7.40
CA PHE A 76 -5.17 11.62 7.99
C PHE A 76 -5.36 11.54 9.50
N ASP A 77 -6.34 12.25 10.04
CA ASP A 77 -6.69 12.18 11.45
C ASP A 77 -7.50 10.91 11.70
N VAL A 78 -6.87 9.95 12.39
CA VAL A 78 -7.45 8.63 12.63
C VAL A 78 -7.43 8.37 14.12
N GLU A 79 -8.61 8.28 14.72
CA GLU A 79 -8.73 7.85 16.11
C GLU A 79 -8.71 6.33 16.17
N ILE A 80 -7.55 5.75 16.51
CA ILE A 80 -7.40 4.33 16.83
C ILE A 80 -7.08 4.20 18.31
N ASP A 81 -7.79 3.30 19.02
CA ASP A 81 -7.36 2.90 20.35
C ASP A 81 -5.98 2.23 20.24
N LYS A 82 -4.98 2.79 20.93
CA LYS A 82 -3.60 2.30 20.90
C LYS A 82 -3.46 0.87 21.45
N GLY A 83 -4.45 0.39 22.20
CA GLY A 83 -4.54 -1.00 22.67
C GLY A 83 -5.19 -1.98 21.68
N ASP A 84 -5.83 -1.50 20.61
CA ASP A 84 -6.54 -2.36 19.65
C ASP A 84 -5.58 -2.90 18.57
N LEU A 85 -5.03 -4.08 18.85
CA LEU A 85 -4.16 -4.83 17.93
C LEU A 85 -4.92 -5.50 16.78
N GLY A 86 -6.26 -5.48 16.80
CA GLY A 86 -7.13 -6.12 15.80
C GLY A 86 -7.48 -5.22 14.61
N VAL A 87 -7.10 -3.94 14.65
CA VAL A 87 -7.46 -2.99 13.59
C VAL A 87 -6.69 -3.32 12.30
N PRO A 88 -7.40 -3.55 11.17
CA PRO A 88 -6.76 -3.81 9.90
C PRO A 88 -6.13 -2.53 9.35
N LEU A 89 -4.82 -2.58 9.12
CA LEU A 89 -4.03 -1.51 8.55
C LEU A 89 -3.50 -1.89 7.16
N SER A 90 -3.12 -0.89 6.39
CA SER A 90 -2.55 -1.04 5.06
C SER A 90 -1.45 0.00 4.83
N CYS A 91 -0.54 -0.31 3.92
CA CYS A 91 0.41 0.68 3.46
C CYS A 91 -0.30 1.70 2.57
N MET A 92 0.03 2.97 2.76
CA MET A 92 -0.45 4.07 1.94
C MET A 92 0.74 4.78 1.29
N LYS A 93 0.52 5.26 0.07
CA LYS A 93 1.41 6.20 -0.63
C LYS A 93 0.57 7.36 -1.13
N THR A 94 0.99 8.57 -0.82
CA THR A 94 0.41 9.80 -1.36
C THR A 94 1.52 10.62 -2.02
N VAL A 95 1.27 11.06 -3.25
CA VAL A 95 2.12 12.02 -3.95
C VAL A 95 1.31 13.28 -4.16
N ILE A 96 1.83 14.39 -3.67
CA ILE A 96 1.21 15.70 -3.84
C ILE A 96 2.17 16.63 -4.59
N LYS A 97 1.60 17.56 -5.35
CA LYS A 97 2.34 18.59 -6.06
C LYS A 97 1.80 19.95 -5.66
N VAL A 98 2.63 20.73 -4.98
CA VAL A 98 2.31 22.12 -4.63
C VAL A 98 3.28 23.01 -5.41
N HIS A 99 2.74 23.89 -6.25
CA HIS A 99 3.50 24.59 -7.29
C HIS A 99 4.29 23.57 -8.15
N ASP A 100 5.60 23.75 -8.32
CA ASP A 100 6.48 22.84 -9.08
C ASP A 100 7.21 21.80 -8.23
N LYS A 101 6.84 21.65 -6.96
CA LYS A 101 7.47 20.70 -6.05
C LYS A 101 6.57 19.50 -5.81
N GLU A 102 7.04 18.33 -6.20
CA GLU A 102 6.43 17.04 -5.89
C GLU A 102 6.95 16.51 -4.55
N MET A 103 6.05 16.03 -3.71
CA MET A 103 6.33 15.50 -2.38
C MET A 103 5.65 14.15 -2.24
N THR A 104 6.41 13.15 -1.80
CA THR A 104 5.93 11.79 -1.54
C THR A 104 5.84 11.56 -0.05
N PHE A 105 4.68 11.11 0.40
CA PHE A 105 4.40 10.65 1.76
C PHE A 105 4.07 9.17 1.71
N ARG A 106 4.65 8.40 2.62
CA ARG A 106 4.43 6.96 2.76
C ARG A 106 4.19 6.66 4.23
N GLY A 107 3.23 5.80 4.52
CA GLY A 107 2.92 5.46 5.90
C GLY A 107 1.91 4.32 6.02
N CYS A 108 1.51 4.06 7.25
CA CYS A 108 0.42 3.17 7.59
C CYS A 108 -0.89 3.95 7.68
N GLN A 109 -2.00 3.31 7.31
CA GLN A 109 -3.33 3.88 7.41
C GLN A 109 -4.35 2.74 7.59
N LEU A 110 -5.55 3.04 8.10
CA LEU A 110 -6.68 2.11 8.11
C LEU A 110 -6.86 1.50 6.73
N ALA A 111 -7.03 0.18 6.70
CA ALA A 111 -7.33 -0.51 5.47
C ALA A 111 -8.64 0.06 4.87
N PRO A 112 -8.68 0.31 3.54
CA PRO A 112 -9.88 0.81 2.90
C PRO A 112 -11.04 -0.17 3.11
N LYS A 113 -12.21 0.37 3.46
CA LYS A 113 -13.48 -0.37 3.57
C LYS A 113 -14.52 0.29 2.67
N ASP A 114 -15.59 -0.42 2.33
CA ASP A 114 -16.58 -0.05 1.29
C ASP A 114 -17.10 1.40 1.34
N ASN A 115 -17.06 2.07 2.50
CA ASN A 115 -17.50 3.47 2.67
C ASN A 115 -16.40 4.43 3.20
N ILE A 116 -15.17 3.97 3.42
CA ILE A 116 -14.05 4.77 3.94
C ILE A 116 -12.81 4.47 3.08
N ASP A 117 -12.71 5.17 1.95
CA ASP A 117 -11.52 5.21 1.12
C ASP A 117 -10.93 6.63 1.18
N LEU A 118 -9.88 6.78 1.99
CA LEU A 118 -9.19 8.05 2.16
C LEU A 118 -8.55 8.53 0.85
N CYS A 119 -8.06 7.63 0.00
CA CYS A 119 -7.46 8.02 -1.27
C CYS A 119 -8.51 8.58 -2.22
N LYS A 120 -9.67 7.93 -2.30
CA LYS A 120 -10.81 8.46 -3.04
C LYS A 120 -11.20 9.85 -2.53
N LYS A 121 -11.36 10.01 -1.20
CA LYS A 121 -11.69 11.31 -0.59
C LYS A 121 -10.64 12.39 -0.91
N LEU A 122 -9.36 12.07 -0.83
CA LEU A 122 -8.26 12.99 -1.15
C LEU A 122 -8.26 13.40 -2.62
N ILE A 123 -8.49 12.45 -3.53
CA ILE A 123 -8.56 12.74 -4.96
C ILE A 123 -9.79 13.60 -5.27
N ASP A 124 -10.96 13.22 -4.76
CA ASP A 124 -12.23 13.91 -5.01
C ASP A 124 -12.24 15.35 -4.46
N GLU A 125 -11.66 15.57 -3.27
CA GLU A 125 -11.67 16.90 -2.65
C GLU A 125 -10.46 17.75 -3.04
N ARG A 126 -9.32 17.15 -3.40
CA ARG A 126 -8.02 17.82 -3.57
C ARG A 126 -7.25 17.41 -4.84
N GLU A 127 -7.98 17.19 -5.93
CA GLU A 127 -7.39 16.91 -7.26
C GLU A 127 -6.40 17.99 -7.74
N ASP A 128 -6.51 19.21 -7.20
CA ASP A 128 -5.62 20.34 -7.46
C ASP A 128 -4.16 20.03 -7.10
N ILE A 129 -3.95 19.25 -6.04
CA ILE A 129 -2.63 18.96 -5.49
C ILE A 129 -2.30 17.47 -5.43
N VAL A 130 -3.27 16.56 -5.28
CA VAL A 130 -3.01 15.13 -5.16
C VAL A 130 -2.76 14.54 -6.54
N LYS A 131 -1.51 14.08 -6.79
CA LYS A 131 -1.13 13.43 -8.05
C LYS A 131 -1.28 11.91 -8.02
N HIS A 132 -1.14 11.33 -6.84
CA HIS A 132 -1.28 9.90 -6.63
C HIS A 132 -1.73 9.62 -5.21
N CYS A 133 -2.64 8.68 -5.07
CA CYS A 133 -2.93 8.06 -3.78
C CYS A 133 -3.23 6.59 -4.01
N SER A 134 -2.63 5.71 -3.21
CA SER A 134 -2.91 4.28 -3.28
C SER A 134 -2.72 3.59 -1.95
N PHE A 135 -3.53 2.56 -1.74
CA PHE A 135 -3.36 1.55 -0.69
C PHE A 135 -2.78 0.25 -1.25
N CYS A 136 -2.09 -0.50 -0.39
CA CYS A 136 -1.68 -1.87 -0.67
C CYS A 136 -1.40 -2.64 0.65
N ASN A 137 -1.45 -3.98 0.61
CA ASN A 137 -1.46 -4.83 1.79
C ASN A 137 -0.32 -5.87 1.84
N GLU A 138 0.73 -5.69 1.04
CA GLU A 138 1.94 -6.52 1.07
C GLU A 138 3.12 -5.76 1.71
N ASN A 139 4.09 -6.50 2.25
CA ASN A 139 5.27 -5.89 2.86
C ASN A 139 6.05 -5.04 1.84
N GLY A 140 6.26 -3.76 2.16
CA GLY A 140 7.00 -2.80 1.33
C GLY A 140 6.34 -2.47 -0.01
N CYS A 141 5.06 -2.79 -0.19
CA CYS A 141 4.32 -2.55 -1.43
C CYS A 141 4.22 -1.06 -1.78
N ASN A 142 4.16 -0.20 -0.76
CA ASN A 142 4.18 1.23 -0.93
C ASN A 142 5.59 1.75 -1.25
N ALA A 143 6.47 0.98 -1.89
CA ALA A 143 7.67 1.47 -2.57
C ALA A 143 7.39 1.91 -4.01
N ALA A 144 6.40 1.28 -4.66
CA ALA A 144 6.18 1.40 -6.10
C ALA A 144 6.21 2.87 -6.56
N SER A 145 7.07 3.17 -7.53
CA SER A 145 7.11 4.45 -8.21
C SER A 145 6.09 4.43 -9.35
N LEU A 146 5.54 5.61 -9.69
CA LEU A 146 4.76 5.82 -10.91
C LEU A 146 5.68 5.74 -12.14
N LYS A 147 6.44 4.65 -12.31
CA LYS A 147 6.95 4.32 -13.64
C LYS A 147 5.83 3.55 -14.29
N SER A 148 5.16 4.23 -15.23
CA SER A 148 4.25 3.64 -16.21
C SER A 148 4.68 2.21 -16.50
N ILE A 149 3.89 1.25 -15.99
CA ILE A 149 4.08 -0.13 -16.36
C ILE A 149 3.58 -0.19 -17.79
N SER A 150 4.47 0.08 -18.75
CA SER A 150 4.28 -0.41 -20.11
C SER A 150 4.39 -1.93 -19.99
N VAL A 151 3.27 -2.57 -19.63
CA VAL A 151 3.12 -4.01 -19.76
C VAL A 151 3.20 -4.25 -21.25
N ALA A 152 4.39 -4.55 -21.75
CA ALA A 152 4.53 -5.25 -23.00
C ALA A 152 3.86 -6.61 -22.80
N ILE A 153 2.54 -6.65 -23.02
CA ILE A 153 1.79 -7.87 -23.19
C ILE A 153 2.39 -8.53 -24.43
N SER A 154 3.39 -9.38 -24.21
CA SER A 154 3.83 -10.31 -25.21
C SER A 154 2.65 -11.26 -25.41
N LEU A 155 1.85 -10.96 -26.44
CA LEU A 155 0.87 -11.84 -27.04
C LEU A 155 1.59 -13.11 -27.51
N LEU A 156 1.86 -14.03 -26.60
CA LEU A 156 2.12 -15.44 -26.93
C LEU A 156 0.79 -16.14 -27.01
N VAL A 157 0.01 -15.78 -28.03
CA VAL A 157 -1.03 -16.66 -28.57
C VAL A 157 -1.00 -16.56 -30.08
N LEU A 158 -0.30 -17.48 -30.71
CA LEU A 158 -0.84 -18.11 -31.91
C LEU A 158 -0.51 -19.60 -31.88
N PRO A 159 -1.53 -20.47 -31.74
CA PRO A 159 -1.39 -21.90 -31.82
C PRO A 159 -1.45 -22.38 -33.29
N LEU A 160 -0.88 -23.56 -33.53
CA LEU A 160 -0.89 -24.38 -34.76
C LEU A 160 -0.24 -23.80 -36.03
N LEU A 161 0.91 -24.38 -36.43
CA LEU A 161 1.13 -25.00 -37.75
C LEU A 161 2.56 -25.57 -37.93
N ILE A 162 3.12 -26.29 -36.96
CA ILE A 162 4.27 -27.17 -37.24
C ILE A 162 4.17 -28.40 -36.34
N LEU A 163 3.64 -29.50 -36.89
CA LEU A 163 4.16 -30.87 -36.79
C LEU A 163 3.04 -31.88 -37.08
N THR A 164 3.30 -32.66 -38.14
CA THR A 164 2.73 -33.94 -38.60
C THR A 164 1.30 -33.95 -39.13
#